data_AF-A0A443LXM2-F1
#
_entry.id   AF-A0A443LXM2-F1
#
_cell.length_a   1.000
_cell.length_b   1.000
_cell.length_c   1.000
_cell.angle_alpha   90.00
_cell.angle_beta   90.00
_cell.angle_gamma   90.00
#
_symmetry.space_group_name_H-M   'P 1'
#
loop_
_entity.id
_entity.type
_entity.pdbx_description
1 polymer ?
#
loop_
_entity_poly.entity_id
_entity_poly.type
_entity_poly.pdbx_seq_one_letter_code
_entity_poly.pdbx_strand_id
1 'polypeptide(L)'
;MFDIGWSELLLIGVVALIVVGPKDLPVMFHTLGRLTAKARQMAREFSRAMEDAAKETGINDVASDLKGIASKKSLGLEALERATEKFEKWDPKLPGTAKAAAPAALQPDPELAAELDAAEAEYEPGDAPEPGMTTADTAAAAPAAPAGDAEKGKA
;
A
#
# COMPACT_ATOMS: atom_id res chain seq x y z
N MET A 1 21.31 1.95 -20.46
CA MET A 1 20.33 2.77 -21.21
C MET A 1 19.27 3.31 -20.26
N PHE A 2 19.69 3.92 -19.14
CA PHE A 2 18.83 4.66 -18.21
C PHE A 2 19.20 6.13 -18.31
N ASP A 3 18.91 6.72 -19.45
CA ASP A 3 18.95 8.18 -19.64
C ASP A 3 17.72 8.80 -18.97
N ILE A 4 17.50 8.50 -17.68
CA ILE A 4 16.53 9.23 -16.86
C ILE A 4 17.19 10.55 -16.50
N GLY A 5 17.14 11.48 -17.43
CA GLY A 5 17.59 12.85 -17.26
C GLY A 5 16.58 13.68 -16.46
N TRP A 6 16.97 14.92 -16.16
CA TRP A 6 16.05 15.91 -15.63
C TRP A 6 14.82 16.11 -16.52
N SER A 7 14.99 15.96 -17.84
CA SER A 7 13.92 16.00 -18.86
C SER A 7 12.87 14.91 -18.65
N GLU A 8 13.27 13.65 -18.51
CA GLU A 8 12.37 12.50 -18.32
C GLU A 8 11.64 12.61 -16.98
N LEU A 9 12.33 13.05 -15.93
CA LEU A 9 11.72 13.23 -14.61
C LEU A 9 10.64 14.32 -14.64
N LEU A 10 10.86 15.39 -15.41
CA LEU A 10 9.87 16.44 -15.67
C LEU A 10 8.67 15.90 -16.46
N LEU A 11 8.91 15.09 -17.50
CA LEU A 11 7.85 14.46 -18.29
C LEU A 11 6.97 13.55 -17.41
N ILE A 12 7.58 12.71 -16.59
CA ILE A 12 6.86 11.83 -15.65
C ILE A 12 6.09 12.67 -14.62
N GLY A 13 6.68 13.77 -14.14
CA GLY A 13 6.00 14.72 -13.26
C GLY A 13 4.74 15.29 -13.88
N VAL A 14 4.80 15.74 -15.15
CA VAL A 14 3.63 16.27 -15.87
C VAL A 14 2.56 15.19 -16.06
N VAL A 15 2.95 13.98 -16.49
CA VAL A 15 2.01 12.86 -16.66
C VAL A 15 1.34 12.52 -15.33
N ALA A 16 2.11 12.45 -14.24
CA ALA A 16 1.57 12.19 -12.92
C ALA A 16 0.59 13.28 -12.45
N LEU A 17 0.85 14.56 -12.76
CA LEU A 17 -0.10 15.65 -12.46
C LEU A 17 -1.42 15.51 -13.22
N ILE A 18 -1.40 15.01 -14.46
CA ILE A 18 -2.62 14.82 -15.27
C ILE A 18 -3.42 13.63 -14.76
N VAL A 19 -2.75 12.50 -14.50
CA VAL A 19 -3.41 11.23 -14.13
C VAL A 19 -3.92 11.25 -12.70
N VAL A 20 -3.10 11.71 -11.76
CA VAL A 20 -3.41 11.72 -10.32
C VAL A 20 -4.08 13.03 -9.92
N GLY A 21 -3.73 14.13 -10.57
CA GLY A 21 -4.20 15.46 -10.23
C GLY A 21 -3.16 16.27 -9.44
N PRO A 22 -3.09 17.60 -9.67
CA PRO A 22 -2.07 18.46 -9.06
C PRO A 22 -2.22 18.66 -7.54
N LYS A 23 -3.40 18.34 -6.99
CA LYS A 23 -3.69 18.48 -5.54
C LYS A 23 -3.41 17.19 -4.77
N ASP A 24 -3.60 16.04 -5.40
CA ASP A 24 -3.49 14.74 -4.73
C ASP A 24 -2.04 14.26 -4.66
N LEU A 25 -1.24 14.56 -5.69
CA LEU A 25 0.19 14.25 -5.74
C LEU A 25 0.98 14.79 -4.51
N PRO A 26 0.88 16.07 -4.11
CA PRO A 26 1.58 16.57 -2.93
C PRO A 26 1.05 15.96 -1.61
N VAL A 27 -0.24 15.65 -1.52
CA VAL A 27 -0.83 14.98 -0.35
C VAL A 27 -0.32 13.54 -0.22
N MET A 28 -0.21 12.83 -1.35
CA MET A 28 0.38 11.50 -1.42
C MET A 28 1.84 11.52 -0.99
N PHE A 29 2.65 12.44 -1.50
CA PHE A 29 4.05 12.58 -1.08
C PHE A 29 4.20 12.94 0.39
N HIS A 30 3.32 13.77 0.94
CA HIS A 30 3.33 14.06 2.37
C HIS A 30 3.05 12.80 3.21
N THR A 31 2.09 11.99 2.77
CA THR A 31 1.70 10.74 3.46
C THR A 31 2.79 9.67 3.36
N LEU A 32 3.27 9.39 2.14
CA LEU A 32 4.41 8.49 1.88
C LEU A 32 5.68 8.96 2.60
N GLY A 33 5.91 10.27 2.61
CA GLY A 33 7.04 10.91 3.27
C GLY A 33 7.01 10.68 4.78
N ARG A 34 5.86 10.86 5.43
CA ARG A 34 5.69 10.58 6.88
C ARG A 34 5.89 9.11 7.20
N LEU A 35 5.35 8.21 6.37
CA LEU A 35 5.53 6.77 6.53
C LEU A 35 7.01 6.37 6.41
N THR A 36 7.68 6.87 5.37
CA THR A 36 9.12 6.64 5.13
C THR A 36 9.97 7.26 6.23
N ALA A 37 9.62 8.45 6.72
CA ALA A 37 10.33 9.10 7.83
C ALA A 37 10.25 8.28 9.12
N LYS A 38 9.05 7.76 9.43
CA LYS A 38 8.83 6.89 10.59
C LYS A 38 9.56 5.56 10.44
N ALA A 39 9.50 4.93 9.28
CA ALA A 39 10.28 3.72 8.97
C ALA A 39 11.79 3.96 9.11
N ARG A 40 12.30 5.10 8.60
CA ARG A 40 13.71 5.47 8.72
C ARG A 40 14.11 5.75 10.16
N GLN A 41 13.21 6.31 10.97
CA GLN A 41 13.45 6.49 12.40
C GLN A 41 13.55 5.15 13.13
N MET A 42 12.58 4.26 12.91
CA MET A 42 12.61 2.90 13.49
C MET A 42 13.86 2.13 13.03
N ALA A 43 14.27 2.26 11.77
CA ALA A 43 15.50 1.65 11.26
C ALA A 43 16.76 2.18 11.95
N ARG A 44 16.82 3.48 12.30
CA ARG A 44 17.94 4.05 13.06
C ARG A 44 17.99 3.51 14.49
N GLU A 45 16.83 3.38 15.13
CA GLU A 45 16.71 2.83 16.49
C GLU A 45 17.06 1.34 16.50
N PHE A 46 16.58 0.57 15.52
CA PHE A 46 16.92 -0.83 15.32
C PHE A 46 18.40 -1.02 15.01
N SER A 47 18.99 -0.18 14.15
CA SER A 47 20.43 -0.26 13.84
C SER A 47 21.28 -0.01 15.08
N ARG A 48 20.88 0.90 15.96
CA ARG A 48 21.57 1.14 17.24
C ARG A 48 21.41 -0.05 18.19
N ALA A 49 20.18 -0.52 18.38
CA ALA A 49 19.90 -1.66 19.25
C ALA A 49 20.55 -2.96 18.74
N MET A 50 20.61 -3.18 17.43
CA MET A 50 21.32 -4.32 16.82
C MET A 50 22.83 -4.20 16.96
N GLU A 51 23.41 -3.00 16.81
CA GLU A 51 24.85 -2.80 17.02
C GLU A 51 25.25 -3.06 18.48
N ASP A 52 24.43 -2.58 19.43
CA ASP A 52 24.63 -2.82 20.86
C ASP A 52 24.44 -4.31 21.20
N ALA A 53 23.38 -4.94 20.68
CA ALA A 53 23.11 -6.36 20.88
C ALA A 53 24.11 -7.27 20.15
N ALA A 54 24.68 -6.87 19.00
CA ALA A 54 25.69 -7.64 18.26
C ALA A 54 27.05 -7.67 18.96
N LYS A 55 27.36 -6.62 19.75
CA LYS A 55 28.55 -6.63 20.61
C LYS A 55 28.41 -7.58 21.79
N GLU A 56 27.19 -7.87 22.22
CA GLU A 56 26.90 -8.64 23.43
C GLU A 56 26.40 -10.08 23.14
N THR A 57 25.79 -10.28 21.97
CA THR A 57 25.26 -11.56 21.47
C THR A 57 25.67 -11.74 20.01
N GLY A 58 26.01 -12.96 19.58
CA GLY A 58 26.58 -13.27 18.25
C GLY A 58 25.64 -13.06 17.05
N ILE A 59 25.15 -11.84 16.83
CA ILE A 59 24.21 -11.47 15.76
C ILE A 59 24.87 -11.50 14.36
N ASN A 60 26.19 -11.65 14.29
CA ASN A 60 26.93 -11.85 13.03
C ASN A 60 26.40 -13.03 12.19
N ASP A 61 25.89 -14.09 12.83
CA ASP A 61 25.34 -15.24 12.12
C ASP A 61 24.02 -14.90 11.43
N VAL A 62 23.12 -14.17 12.11
CA VAL A 62 21.84 -13.72 11.52
C VAL A 62 22.08 -12.72 10.39
N ALA A 63 23.04 -11.81 10.55
CA ALA A 63 23.44 -10.88 9.50
C ALA A 63 24.04 -11.61 8.27
N SER A 64 24.81 -12.67 8.49
CA SER A 64 25.39 -13.51 7.43
C SER A 64 24.32 -14.31 6.69
N ASP A 65 23.34 -14.88 7.38
CA ASP A 65 22.22 -15.59 6.76
C ASP A 65 21.36 -14.65 5.92
N LEU A 66 21.07 -13.45 6.43
CA LEU A 66 20.32 -12.44 5.68
C LEU A 66 21.08 -11.98 4.43
N LYS A 67 22.40 -11.81 4.54
CA LYS A 67 23.27 -11.52 3.40
C LYS A 67 23.33 -12.69 2.40
N GLY A 68 23.31 -13.93 2.88
CA GLY A 68 23.25 -15.15 2.07
C GLY A 68 21.92 -15.36 1.34
N ILE A 69 20.81 -14.83 1.88
CA ILE A 69 19.50 -14.79 1.21
C ILE A 69 19.47 -13.67 0.19
N ALA A 70 19.98 -12.48 0.54
CA ALA A 70 20.08 -11.36 -0.39
C ALA A 70 20.95 -11.69 -1.61
N SER A 71 22.05 -12.43 -1.42
CA SER A 71 22.92 -12.89 -2.51
C SER A 71 22.27 -14.01 -3.35
N LYS A 72 21.50 -14.92 -2.74
CA LYS A 72 20.69 -15.88 -3.50
C LYS A 72 19.61 -15.19 -4.33
N LYS A 73 18.98 -14.15 -3.79
CA LYS A 73 18.01 -13.32 -4.53
C LYS A 73 18.68 -12.57 -5.67
N SER A 74 19.89 -12.04 -5.49
CA SER A 74 20.63 -11.41 -6.60
C SER A 74 20.98 -12.41 -7.68
N LEU A 75 21.41 -13.63 -7.32
CA LEU A 75 21.61 -14.71 -8.30
C LEU A 75 20.32 -15.06 -9.06
N GLY A 76 19.16 -15.04 -8.39
CA GLY A 76 17.85 -15.25 -9.01
C GLY A 76 17.43 -14.11 -9.95
N LEU A 77 17.72 -12.86 -9.58
CA LEU A 77 17.49 -11.69 -10.44
C LEU A 77 18.40 -11.70 -11.67
N GLU A 78 19.66 -12.12 -11.52
CA GLU A 78 20.62 -12.23 -12.61
C GLU A 78 20.30 -13.41 -13.55
N ALA A 79 19.73 -14.50 -13.02
CA ALA A 79 19.15 -15.57 -13.82
C ALA A 79 17.89 -15.12 -14.57
N LEU A 80 17.03 -14.32 -13.94
CA LEU A 80 15.85 -13.72 -14.57
C LEU A 80 16.25 -12.75 -15.68
N GLU A 81 17.25 -11.89 -15.45
CA GLU A 81 17.75 -10.93 -16.42
C GLU A 81 18.38 -11.65 -17.63
N ARG A 82 19.16 -12.71 -17.40
CA ARG A 82 19.63 -13.60 -18.49
C ARG A 82 18.51 -14.30 -19.24
N ALA A 83 17.44 -14.69 -18.57
CA ALA A 83 16.28 -15.31 -19.21
C ALA A 83 15.52 -14.29 -20.08
N THR A 84 15.34 -13.07 -19.58
CA THR A 84 14.74 -11.96 -20.33
C THR A 84 15.60 -11.59 -21.54
N GLU A 85 16.93 -11.48 -21.39
CA GLU A 85 17.83 -11.23 -22.52
C GLU A 85 17.80 -12.35 -23.57
N LYS A 86 17.71 -13.61 -23.15
CA LYS A 86 17.60 -14.76 -24.06
C LYS A 86 16.26 -14.74 -24.81
N PHE A 87 15.20 -14.28 -24.16
CA PHE A 87 13.88 -14.15 -24.76
C PHE A 87 13.82 -12.96 -25.73
N GLU A 88 14.42 -11.82 -25.40
CA GLU A 88 14.51 -10.67 -26.32
C GLU A 88 15.39 -10.95 -27.55
N LYS A 89 16.47 -11.73 -27.38
CA LYS A 89 17.37 -12.13 -28.49
C LYS A 89 16.83 -13.28 -29.33
N TRP A 90 15.76 -13.95 -28.88
CA TRP A 90 15.06 -14.93 -29.70
C TRP A 90 14.26 -14.19 -30.77
N ASP A 91 14.75 -14.24 -32.02
CA ASP A 91 14.12 -13.65 -33.20
C ASP A 91 13.20 -14.70 -33.87
N PRO A 92 11.87 -14.66 -33.67
CA PRO A 92 10.93 -15.50 -34.42
C PRO A 92 10.72 -14.92 -35.82
N LYS A 93 11.76 -14.87 -36.64
CA LYS A 93 11.61 -14.69 -38.09
C LYS A 93 11.64 -16.05 -38.79
N LEU A 94 10.50 -16.73 -38.76
CA LEU A 94 10.08 -17.54 -39.92
C LEU A 94 9.21 -16.67 -40.83
N PRO A 95 9.38 -16.73 -42.16
CA PRO A 95 8.53 -15.99 -43.08
C PRO A 95 7.13 -16.64 -43.10
N GLY A 96 6.13 -15.87 -42.67
CA GLY A 96 4.72 -16.09 -42.99
C GLY A 96 3.99 -17.17 -42.20
N THR A 97 3.33 -16.79 -41.10
CA THR A 97 1.98 -17.29 -40.79
C THR A 97 1.16 -16.18 -40.13
N ALA A 98 0.13 -15.76 -40.87
CA ALA A 98 -1.14 -15.17 -40.45
C ALA A 98 -1.16 -14.20 -39.25
N LYS A 99 -1.42 -12.92 -39.58
CA LYS A 99 -2.48 -12.09 -38.97
C LYS A 99 -2.97 -12.62 -37.61
N ALA A 100 -2.27 -12.27 -36.53
CA ALA A 100 -2.89 -12.24 -35.22
C ALA A 100 -3.99 -11.18 -35.30
N ALA A 101 -5.23 -11.66 -35.29
CA ALA A 101 -6.42 -10.85 -35.29
C ALA A 101 -6.32 -9.76 -34.21
N ALA A 102 -6.99 -8.64 -34.48
CA ALA A 102 -7.37 -7.62 -33.53
C ALA A 102 -7.73 -8.24 -32.16
N PRO A 103 -7.52 -7.53 -31.03
CA PRO A 103 -7.98 -8.01 -29.74
C PRO A 103 -9.46 -8.35 -29.89
N ALA A 104 -9.76 -9.64 -29.90
CA ALA A 104 -11.12 -10.11 -29.78
C ALA A 104 -11.61 -9.44 -28.51
N ALA A 105 -12.61 -8.57 -28.68
CA ALA A 105 -13.25 -7.85 -27.62
C ALA A 105 -13.41 -8.81 -26.43
N LEU A 106 -12.85 -8.43 -25.29
CA LEU A 106 -13.26 -8.95 -24.00
C LEU A 106 -14.74 -8.58 -23.86
N GLN A 107 -15.60 -9.38 -24.48
CA GLN A 107 -17.02 -9.34 -24.20
C GLN A 107 -17.15 -9.96 -22.82
N PRO A 108 -17.65 -9.21 -21.83
CA PRO A 108 -17.89 -9.77 -20.51
C PRO A 108 -18.83 -10.96 -20.67
N ASP A 109 -18.51 -12.03 -19.96
CA ASP A 109 -19.32 -13.24 -19.93
C ASP A 109 -20.74 -12.87 -19.46
N PRO A 110 -21.79 -13.07 -20.29
CA PRO A 110 -23.15 -12.68 -19.92
C PRO A 110 -23.67 -13.43 -18.70
N GLU A 111 -23.09 -14.58 -18.35
CA GLU A 111 -23.43 -15.30 -17.13
C GLU A 111 -22.91 -14.56 -15.89
N LEU A 112 -21.66 -14.06 -15.92
CA LEU A 112 -21.09 -13.27 -14.82
C LEU A 112 -21.83 -11.94 -14.63
N ALA A 113 -22.29 -11.32 -15.72
CA ALA A 113 -23.10 -10.10 -15.65
C ALA A 113 -24.48 -10.37 -15.02
N ALA A 114 -25.11 -11.50 -15.34
CA ALA A 114 -26.38 -11.91 -14.74
C ALA A 114 -26.24 -12.30 -13.26
N GLU A 115 -25.11 -12.88 -12.86
CA GLU A 115 -24.82 -13.18 -11.45
C GLU A 115 -24.62 -11.90 -10.62
N LEU A 116 -24.02 -10.85 -11.18
CA LEU A 116 -23.88 -9.56 -10.51
C LEU A 116 -25.22 -8.82 -10.40
N ASP A 117 -26.05 -8.84 -11.44
CA ASP A 117 -27.39 -8.24 -11.43
C ASP A 117 -28.33 -8.98 -10.45
N ALA A 118 -28.24 -10.31 -10.39
CA ALA A 118 -28.99 -11.12 -9.42
C ALA A 118 -28.53 -10.88 -7.96
N ALA A 119 -27.22 -10.71 -7.74
CA ALA A 119 -26.68 -10.38 -6.42
C ALA A 119 -27.07 -8.97 -5.96
N GLU A 120 -27.26 -8.04 -6.89
CA GLU A 120 -27.72 -6.67 -6.61
C GLU A 120 -29.26 -6.61 -6.40
N ALA A 121 -30.01 -7.50 -7.05
CA ALA A 121 -31.46 -7.66 -6.86
C ALA A 121 -31.83 -8.43 -5.58
N GLU A 122 -30.95 -9.28 -5.04
CA GLU A 122 -31.14 -9.95 -3.74
C GLU A 122 -30.70 -9.09 -2.54
N TYR A 123 -30.01 -7.96 -2.77
CA TYR A 123 -29.81 -6.96 -1.73
C TYR A 123 -31.02 -6.03 -1.68
N GLU A 124 -32.09 -6.47 -1.00
CA GLU A 124 -33.05 -5.51 -0.48
C GLU A 124 -32.33 -4.67 0.58
N PRO A 125 -32.21 -3.34 0.44
CA PRO A 125 -31.75 -2.49 1.53
C PRO A 125 -32.83 -2.51 2.61
N GLY A 126 -32.75 -3.53 3.47
CA GLY A 126 -33.55 -3.60 4.68
C GLY A 126 -33.23 -2.39 5.54
N ASP A 127 -34.19 -1.48 5.61
CA ASP A 127 -34.45 -0.50 6.67
C ASP A 127 -33.19 -0.11 7.48
N ALA A 128 -32.38 0.78 6.91
CA ALA A 128 -31.43 1.53 7.72
C ALA A 128 -32.26 2.52 8.57
N PRO A 129 -32.16 2.48 9.91
CA PRO A 129 -32.91 3.42 10.74
C PRO A 129 -32.37 4.83 10.49
N GLU A 130 -33.24 5.73 10.06
CA GLU A 130 -32.92 7.15 9.92
C GLU A 130 -32.42 7.73 11.25
N PRO A 131 -31.40 8.61 11.26
CA PRO A 131 -30.89 9.22 12.47
C PRO A 131 -31.84 10.33 12.93
N GLY A 132 -32.97 9.94 13.49
CA GLY A 132 -33.93 10.83 14.16
C GLY A 132 -33.52 11.04 15.61
N MET A 133 -32.72 12.08 15.87
CA MET A 133 -32.57 12.63 17.21
C MET A 133 -33.89 13.29 17.65
N THR A 134 -34.77 12.59 18.37
CA THR A 134 -35.65 13.22 19.38
C THR A 134 -36.20 12.16 20.34
N THR A 135 -35.59 12.02 21.51
CA THR A 135 -36.33 11.89 22.78
C THR A 135 -35.46 12.42 23.91
N ALA A 136 -35.64 13.70 24.22
CA ALA A 136 -35.61 14.08 25.63
C ALA A 136 -36.92 13.55 26.24
N ASP A 137 -36.83 12.76 27.31
CA ASP A 137 -37.39 13.12 28.62
C ASP A 137 -37.70 11.89 29.51
N THR A 138 -37.23 12.02 30.76
CA THR A 138 -37.82 11.51 32.01
C THR A 138 -37.51 10.12 32.60
N ALA A 139 -37.12 10.23 33.89
CA ALA A 139 -37.22 9.32 35.04
C ALA A 139 -36.24 8.14 35.12
N ALA A 140 -35.21 8.19 35.96
CA ALA A 140 -35.20 7.97 37.43
C ALA A 140 -34.38 6.67 37.67
N ALA A 141 -33.44 6.52 38.60
CA ALA A 141 -33.32 7.11 39.93
C ALA A 141 -31.85 7.10 40.40
N ALA A 142 -31.49 8.12 41.19
CA ALA A 142 -30.37 8.14 42.13
C ALA A 142 -30.70 7.24 43.36
N PRO A 143 -29.84 7.02 44.39
CA PRO A 143 -28.60 7.75 44.72
C PRO A 143 -27.43 6.91 45.29
N ALA A 144 -26.24 7.53 45.42
CA ALA A 144 -25.37 7.38 46.59
C ALA A 144 -24.19 8.38 46.50
N ALA A 145 -24.19 9.39 47.39
CA ALA A 145 -23.01 10.16 47.78
C ALA A 145 -22.48 9.62 49.12
N PRO A 146 -21.20 9.85 49.48
CA PRO A 146 -20.82 11.10 50.17
C PRO A 146 -19.57 11.75 49.54
N ALA A 147 -19.54 13.08 49.39
CA ALA A 147 -18.98 14.07 50.32
C ALA A 147 -17.44 14.00 50.47
N GLY A 148 -16.77 15.03 49.96
CA GLY A 148 -15.34 15.29 50.12
C GLY A 148 -15.04 16.72 49.66
N ASP A 149 -14.92 17.60 50.63
CA ASP A 149 -14.82 19.06 50.57
C ASP A 149 -13.71 19.65 49.69
N ALA A 150 -14.01 20.86 49.23
CA ALA A 150 -13.10 21.80 48.61
C ALA A 150 -12.10 22.35 49.63
N GLU A 151 -10.82 22.41 49.27
CA GLU A 151 -9.91 23.42 49.82
C GLU A 151 -9.22 24.17 48.68
N LYS A 152 -9.55 25.45 48.60
CA LYS A 152 -9.05 26.44 47.66
C LYS A 152 -8.10 27.33 48.46
N GLY A 153 -6.81 27.05 48.41
CA GLY A 153 -5.76 27.90 48.97
C GLY A 153 -4.88 28.46 47.85
N LYS A 154 -4.97 29.77 47.62
CA LYS A 154 -4.18 30.54 46.65
C LYS A 154 -3.31 31.51 47.44
N ALA A 155 -2.03 31.62 47.04
CA ALA A 155 -1.08 32.72 47.29
C ALA A 155 -0.67 33.03 48.73
#